data_AF-A0A1D2MRE4-F1
#
_entry.id   AF-A0A1D2MRE4-F1
#
_cell.length_a   1.000
_cell.length_b   1.000
_cell.length_c   1.000
_cell.angle_alpha   90.00
_cell.angle_beta   90.00
_cell.angle_gamma   90.00
#
_symmetry.space_group_name_H-M   'P 1'
#
loop_
_entity.id
_entity.type
_entity.pdbx_description
1 polymer ?
#
loop_
_entity_poly.entity_id
_entity_poly.type
_entity_poly.pdbx_seq_one_letter_code
_entity_poly.pdbx_strand_id
1 'polypeptide(L)'
;MNVIGLSQAEQNDIYSIVAGILHLGNVQFIESGNYAQVSENQALEYPAALWQIDATTLGTKLISRIMDGKWGRQTDRIEVTLNVEQALYTRNALAKALYARLFDYLVQRVNSAMVVTAIGHTIGILDIYGFEIFEKNGFEQFCINYVNEKLQQIFIELTLKAEQVRFLKNIFN
;
A
#
# COMPACT_ATOMS: atom_id res chain seq x y z
N MET A 1 13.47 8.44 -13.60
CA MET A 1 13.89 7.15 -13.03
C MET A 1 15.36 6.85 -13.31
N ASN A 2 15.91 7.18 -14.48
CA ASN A 2 17.36 7.05 -14.75
C ASN A 2 18.27 7.77 -13.74
N VAL A 3 17.89 8.97 -13.29
CA VAL A 3 18.67 9.77 -12.32
C VAL A 3 18.80 9.08 -10.96
N ILE A 4 17.80 8.30 -10.54
CA ILE A 4 17.83 7.50 -9.30
C ILE A 4 18.39 6.09 -9.55
N GLY A 5 19.05 5.88 -10.69
CA GLY A 5 19.76 4.64 -11.02
C GLY A 5 18.87 3.45 -11.38
N LEU A 6 17.61 3.66 -11.77
CA LEU A 6 16.75 2.59 -12.29
C LEU A 6 17.11 2.29 -13.74
N SER A 7 17.41 1.03 -14.02
CA SER A 7 17.66 0.55 -15.39
C SER A 7 16.37 0.56 -16.22
N GLN A 8 16.50 0.44 -17.55
CA GLN A 8 15.34 0.37 -18.43
C GLN A 8 14.49 -0.89 -18.16
N ALA A 9 15.13 -2.01 -17.82
CA ALA A 9 14.43 -3.24 -17.45
C ALA A 9 13.57 -3.04 -16.20
N GLU A 10 14.13 -2.44 -15.15
CA GLU A 10 13.39 -2.16 -13.91
C GLU A 10 12.24 -1.18 -14.14
N GLN A 11 12.41 -0.19 -15.02
CA GLN A 11 11.32 0.71 -15.40
C GLN A 11 10.20 -0.02 -16.12
N ASN A 12 10.54 -0.93 -17.04
CA ASN A 12 9.56 -1.76 -17.71
C ASN A 12 8.82 -2.67 -16.73
N ASP A 13 9.52 -3.23 -15.73
CA ASP A 13 8.89 -4.04 -14.67
C ASP A 13 7.90 -3.20 -13.84
N ILE A 14 8.28 -1.98 -13.46
CA ILE A 14 7.41 -1.02 -12.77
C ILE A 14 6.15 -0.75 -13.62
N TYR A 15 6.32 -0.47 -14.91
CA TYR A 15 5.20 -0.23 -15.82
C TYR A 15 4.31 -1.46 -16.00
N SER A 16 4.90 -2.65 -16.09
CA SER A 16 4.16 -3.91 -16.18
C SER A 16 3.33 -4.18 -14.92
N ILE A 17 3.85 -3.84 -13.73
CA ILE A 17 3.09 -3.93 -12.48
C ILE A 17 1.88 -3.00 -12.53
N VAL A 18 2.08 -1.71 -12.85
CA VAL A 18 0.99 -0.71 -12.88
C VAL A 18 -0.05 -1.06 -13.96
N ALA A 19 0.39 -1.41 -15.17
CA ALA A 19 -0.51 -1.81 -16.25
C ALA A 19 -1.30 -3.08 -15.88
N GLY A 20 -0.64 -4.06 -15.25
CA GLY A 20 -1.31 -5.27 -14.76
C GLY A 20 -2.35 -4.96 -13.70
N ILE A 21 -2.11 -3.99 -12.80
CA ILE A 21 -3.10 -3.56 -11.80
C ILE A 21 -4.33 -2.95 -12.49
N LEU A 22 -4.14 -2.13 -13.53
CA LEU A 22 -5.24 -1.56 -14.31
C LEU A 22 -6.06 -2.65 -15.01
N HIS A 23 -5.41 -3.60 -15.67
CA HIS A 23 -6.10 -4.72 -16.32
C HIS A 23 -6.79 -5.64 -15.31
N LEU A 24 -6.18 -5.88 -14.15
CA LEU A 24 -6.81 -6.63 -13.06
C LEU A 24 -8.12 -5.96 -12.62
N GLY A 25 -8.19 -4.62 -12.61
CA GLY A 25 -9.41 -3.87 -12.30
C GLY A 25 -10.58 -4.17 -13.24
N ASN A 26 -10.32 -4.62 -14.47
CA ASN A 26 -11.34 -4.99 -15.44
C ASN A 26 -11.87 -6.42 -15.26
N VAL A 27 -11.25 -7.24 -14.40
CA VAL A 27 -11.72 -8.61 -14.13
C VAL A 27 -13.04 -8.54 -13.36
N GLN A 28 -14.09 -9.09 -13.96
CA GLN A 28 -15.44 -9.18 -13.39
C GLN A 28 -15.75 -10.61 -12.95
N PHE A 29 -16.59 -10.72 -11.92
CA PHE A 29 -17.04 -12.00 -11.39
C PHE A 29 -18.56 -12.10 -11.49
N ILE A 30 -19.04 -13.28 -11.87
CA ILE A 30 -20.45 -13.63 -11.92
C ILE A 30 -20.76 -14.72 -10.88
N GLU A 31 -22.01 -14.81 -10.48
CA GLU A 31 -22.49 -15.83 -9.56
C GLU A 31 -22.86 -17.11 -10.33
N SER A 32 -22.28 -18.24 -9.92
CA SER A 32 -22.62 -19.58 -10.39
C SER A 32 -23.02 -20.44 -9.19
N GLY A 33 -24.32 -20.54 -8.95
CA GLY A 33 -24.85 -21.11 -7.71
C GLY A 33 -24.58 -20.18 -6.52
N ASN A 34 -23.82 -20.63 -5.52
CA ASN A 34 -23.39 -19.81 -4.37
C ASN A 34 -21.92 -19.36 -4.48
N TYR A 35 -21.28 -19.56 -5.63
CA TYR A 35 -19.84 -19.38 -5.80
C TYR A 35 -19.54 -18.36 -6.91
N ALA A 36 -18.41 -17.67 -6.77
CA ALA A 36 -17.88 -16.77 -7.78
C ALA A 36 -17.26 -17.55 -8.93
N GLN A 37 -17.49 -17.05 -10.14
CA GLN A 37 -16.79 -17.45 -11.35
C GLN A 37 -16.30 -16.20 -12.08
N VAL A 38 -15.15 -16.28 -12.75
CA VAL A 38 -14.68 -15.18 -13.62
C VAL A 38 -15.60 -15.07 -14.83
N SER A 39 -16.10 -13.86 -15.10
CA SER A 39 -17.03 -13.58 -16.19
C SER A 39 -16.42 -13.88 -17.56
N GLU A 40 -15.22 -13.35 -17.80
CA GLU A 40 -14.49 -13.48 -19.05
C GLU A 40 -13.06 -13.87 -18.76
N ASN A 41 -12.67 -15.10 -19.10
CA ASN A 41 -11.30 -15.57 -18.87
C ASN A 41 -10.26 -14.75 -19.64
N GLN A 42 -10.64 -14.14 -20.78
CA GLN A 42 -9.77 -13.27 -21.56
C GLN A 42 -9.30 -12.04 -20.76
N ALA A 43 -10.10 -11.56 -19.79
CA ALA A 43 -9.71 -10.45 -18.92
C ALA A 43 -8.51 -10.79 -18.02
N LEU A 44 -8.21 -12.08 -17.82
CA LEU A 44 -7.06 -12.54 -17.03
C LEU A 44 -5.77 -12.60 -17.86
N GLU A 45 -5.85 -12.66 -19.19
CA GLU A 45 -4.69 -12.89 -20.05
C GLU A 45 -3.68 -11.73 -19.99
N TYR A 46 -4.16 -10.49 -20.10
CA TYR A 46 -3.31 -9.30 -20.02
C TYR A 46 -2.56 -9.15 -18.68
N PRO A 47 -3.23 -9.16 -17.51
CA PRO A 47 -2.51 -9.04 -16.24
C PRO A 47 -1.59 -10.24 -16.00
N ALA A 48 -2.00 -11.45 -16.41
CA ALA A 48 -1.16 -12.64 -16.29
C ALA A 48 0.12 -12.56 -17.14
N ALA A 49 -0.01 -12.12 -18.40
CA ALA A 49 1.13 -11.94 -19.30
C ALA A 49 2.11 -10.87 -18.81
N LEU A 50 1.60 -9.72 -18.33
CA LEU A 50 2.43 -8.63 -17.80
C LEU A 50 3.22 -9.05 -16.56
N TRP A 51 2.63 -9.90 -15.70
CA TRP A 51 3.29 -10.41 -14.49
C TRP A 51 4.00 -11.74 -14.68
N GLN A 52 3.98 -12.29 -15.90
CA GLN A 52 4.57 -13.57 -16.26
C GLN A 52 4.08 -14.72 -15.36
N ILE A 53 2.79 -14.73 -15.08
CA ILE A 53 2.10 -15.79 -14.32
C ILE A 53 1.09 -16.50 -15.21
N ASP A 54 0.64 -17.67 -14.77
CA ASP A 54 -0.40 -18.41 -15.45
C ASP A 54 -1.79 -17.79 -15.21
N ALA A 55 -2.54 -17.55 -16.29
CA ALA A 55 -3.86 -16.91 -16.22
C ALA A 55 -4.88 -17.78 -15.50
N THR A 56 -4.82 -19.11 -15.66
CA THR A 56 -5.70 -20.04 -14.96
C THR A 56 -5.45 -19.99 -13.45
N THR A 57 -4.18 -20.01 -13.05
CA THR A 57 -3.75 -19.88 -11.65
C THR A 57 -4.21 -18.57 -11.04
N LEU A 58 -4.06 -17.45 -11.76
CA LEU A 58 -4.58 -16.15 -11.32
C LEU A 58 -6.10 -16.21 -11.11
N GLY A 59 -6.84 -16.72 -12.10
CA GLY A 59 -8.30 -16.86 -12.03
C GLY A 59 -8.75 -17.69 -10.83
N THR A 60 -8.14 -18.87 -10.62
CA THR A 60 -8.43 -19.74 -9.48
C THR A 60 -8.16 -19.02 -8.16
N LYS A 61 -7.00 -18.35 -8.01
CA LYS A 61 -6.63 -17.68 -6.74
C LYS A 61 -7.42 -16.42 -6.45
N LEU A 62 -8.07 -15.81 -7.45
CA LEU A 62 -9.01 -14.71 -7.22
C LEU A 62 -10.33 -15.20 -6.63
N ILE A 63 -10.75 -16.43 -6.93
CA ILE A 63 -12.04 -17.00 -6.50
C ILE A 63 -11.91 -18.08 -5.43
N SER A 64 -10.71 -18.42 -4.98
CA SER A 64 -10.49 -19.44 -3.97
C SER A 64 -9.60 -18.95 -2.83
N ARG A 65 -9.78 -19.55 -1.65
CA ARG A 65 -8.84 -19.40 -0.53
C ARG A 65 -8.54 -20.76 0.08
N ILE A 66 -7.33 -20.91 0.62
CA ILE A 66 -6.94 -22.11 1.36
C ILE A 66 -7.32 -21.90 2.82
N MET A 67 -8.06 -22.85 3.39
CA MET A 67 -8.38 -22.92 4.80
C MET A 67 -7.70 -24.15 5.41
N ASP A 68 -6.93 -23.94 6.47
CA ASP A 68 -6.37 -25.04 7.25
C ASP A 68 -7.44 -25.49 8.27
N GLY A 69 -8.08 -26.63 7.96
CA GLY A 69 -9.02 -27.29 8.86
C GLY A 69 -8.26 -28.10 9.90
N LYS A 70 -8.52 -27.85 11.18
CA LYS A 70 -8.07 -28.74 12.26
C LYS A 70 -9.16 -29.76 12.54
N TRP A 71 -8.98 -30.99 12.08
CA TRP A 71 -9.81 -32.12 12.50
C TRP A 71 -8.90 -33.12 13.25
N GLY A 72 -8.99 -33.09 14.58
CA GLY A 72 -8.11 -33.89 15.44
C GLY A 72 -6.64 -33.45 15.40
N ARG A 73 -5.72 -34.42 15.25
CA ARG A 73 -4.24 -34.22 15.23
C ARG A 73 -3.69 -33.89 13.84
N GLN A 74 -4.54 -33.84 12.82
CA GLN A 74 -4.17 -33.65 11.42
C GLN A 74 -4.67 -32.29 10.94
N THR A 75 -3.78 -31.54 10.29
CA THR A 75 -4.11 -30.29 9.57
C THR A 75 -4.39 -30.65 8.12
N ASP A 76 -5.66 -30.56 7.72
CA ASP A 76 -6.07 -30.71 6.32
C ASP A 76 -6.20 -29.34 5.68
N ARG A 77 -5.64 -29.17 4.48
CA ARG A 77 -5.75 -27.92 3.71
C ARG A 77 -6.88 -28.07 2.72
N ILE A 78 -7.94 -27.29 2.89
CA ILE A 78 -9.13 -27.34 2.05
C ILE A 78 -9.17 -26.06 1.22
N GLU A 79 -9.33 -26.19 -0.09
CA GLU A 79 -9.58 -25.05 -0.98
C GLU A 79 -11.07 -24.74 -0.99
N VAL A 80 -11.42 -23.52 -0.62
CA VAL A 80 -12.80 -23.05 -0.50
C VAL A 80 -13.04 -21.98 -1.56
N THR A 81 -14.05 -22.20 -2.39
CA THR A 81 -14.50 -21.23 -3.39
C THR A 81 -15.26 -20.10 -2.71
N LEU A 82 -14.95 -18.87 -3.10
CA LEU A 82 -15.48 -17.63 -2.57
C LEU A 82 -16.82 -17.27 -3.23
N ASN A 83 -17.59 -16.39 -2.59
CA ASN A 83 -18.71 -15.71 -3.27
C ASN A 83 -18.20 -14.47 -4.05
N VAL A 84 -19.07 -13.84 -4.85
CA VAL A 84 -18.71 -12.72 -5.74
C VAL A 84 -18.11 -11.54 -4.96
N GLU A 85 -18.71 -11.17 -3.83
CA GLU A 85 -18.24 -10.07 -2.98
C GLU A 85 -16.82 -10.33 -2.44
N GLN A 86 -16.57 -11.55 -1.97
CA GLN A 86 -15.26 -11.98 -1.49
C GLN A 86 -14.22 -12.02 -2.62
N ALA A 87 -14.59 -12.48 -3.82
CA ALA A 87 -13.69 -12.46 -4.98
C ALA A 87 -13.31 -11.03 -5.40
N LEU A 88 -14.29 -10.09 -5.37
CA LEU A 88 -14.04 -8.66 -5.58
C LEU A 88 -13.09 -8.11 -4.52
N TYR A 89 -13.27 -8.48 -3.26
CA TYR A 89 -12.37 -8.09 -2.19
C TYR A 89 -10.95 -8.65 -2.41
N THR A 90 -10.82 -9.92 -2.77
CA THR A 90 -9.51 -10.56 -3.08
C THR A 90 -8.79 -9.83 -4.22
N ARG A 91 -9.49 -9.54 -5.32
CA ARG A 91 -8.94 -8.76 -6.45
C ARG A 91 -8.44 -7.39 -6.01
N ASN A 92 -9.27 -6.66 -5.25
CA ASN A 92 -8.92 -5.32 -4.77
C ASN A 92 -7.76 -5.37 -3.77
N ALA A 93 -7.72 -6.39 -2.91
CA ALA A 93 -6.63 -6.60 -1.96
C ALA A 93 -5.31 -6.91 -2.68
N LEU A 94 -5.33 -7.74 -3.72
CA LEU A 94 -4.17 -8.01 -4.57
C LEU A 94 -3.64 -6.72 -5.22
N ALA A 95 -4.53 -5.93 -5.83
CA ALA A 95 -4.17 -4.66 -6.45
C ALA A 95 -3.52 -3.69 -5.45
N LYS A 96 -4.14 -3.51 -4.27
CA LYS A 96 -3.59 -2.66 -3.20
C LYS A 96 -2.23 -3.16 -2.70
N ALA A 97 -2.07 -4.49 -2.53
CA ALA A 97 -0.84 -5.08 -2.06
C ALA A 97 0.32 -4.92 -3.06
N LEU A 98 0.04 -5.11 -4.36
CA LEU A 98 1.02 -4.89 -5.42
C LEU A 98 1.46 -3.43 -5.47
N TYR A 99 0.50 -2.49 -5.44
CA TYR A 99 0.81 -1.06 -5.45
C TYR A 99 1.62 -0.63 -4.22
N ALA A 100 1.24 -1.09 -3.02
CA ALA A 100 1.96 -0.78 -1.79
C ALA A 100 3.41 -1.27 -1.85
N ARG A 101 3.64 -2.52 -2.28
CA ARG A 101 5.00 -3.06 -2.41
C ARG A 101 5.83 -2.35 -3.48
N LEU A 102 5.20 -1.94 -4.59
CA LEU A 102 5.85 -1.14 -5.61
C LEU A 102 6.28 0.22 -5.07
N PHE A 103 5.41 0.87 -4.29
CA PHE A 103 5.71 2.14 -3.66
C PHE A 103 6.88 2.01 -2.66
N ASP A 104 6.86 0.99 -1.80
CA ASP A 104 7.95 0.69 -0.87
C ASP A 104 9.28 0.47 -1.60
N TYR A 105 9.25 -0.27 -2.71
CA TYR A 105 10.42 -0.50 -3.56
C TYR A 105 10.96 0.82 -4.13
N LEU A 106 10.11 1.71 -4.64
CA LEU A 106 10.53 3.01 -5.15
C LEU A 106 11.17 3.88 -4.06
N VAL A 107 10.58 3.90 -2.85
CA VAL A 107 11.16 4.60 -1.69
C VAL A 107 12.53 4.04 -1.35
N GLN A 108 12.70 2.72 -1.32
CA GLN A 108 14.00 2.09 -1.07
C GLN A 108 15.04 2.47 -2.13
N ARG A 109 14.64 2.55 -3.40
CA ARG A 109 15.53 2.96 -4.50
C ARG A 109 15.97 4.41 -4.40
N VAL A 110 15.05 5.30 -4.09
CA VAL A 110 15.37 6.72 -3.83
C VAL A 110 16.31 6.84 -2.63
N ASN A 111 16.03 6.14 -1.52
CA ASN A 111 16.88 6.17 -0.34
C ASN A 111 18.30 5.65 -0.63
N SER A 112 18.41 4.56 -1.40
CA SER A 112 19.70 3.98 -1.78
C SER A 112 20.53 4.91 -2.67
N ALA A 113 19.86 5.68 -3.55
CA ALA A 113 20.52 6.66 -4.40
C ALA A 113 20.97 7.93 -3.64
N MET A 114 20.34 8.22 -2.49
CA MET A 114 20.64 9.41 -1.68
C MET A 114 21.56 9.14 -0.48
N VAL A 115 22.15 7.94 -0.34
CA VAL A 115 23.06 7.64 0.77
C VAL A 115 24.27 8.56 0.71
N VAL A 116 24.47 9.36 1.77
CA VAL A 116 25.64 10.22 1.96
C VAL A 116 26.48 9.67 3.11
N THR A 117 27.79 9.53 2.88
CA THR A 117 28.75 8.98 3.87
C THR A 117 29.31 10.04 4.83
N ALA A 118 28.93 11.30 4.67
CA ALA A 118 29.42 12.40 5.49
C ALA A 118 28.69 12.45 6.84
N ILE A 119 29.46 12.50 7.92
CA ILE A 119 28.95 12.67 9.29
C ILE A 119 28.77 14.17 9.51
N GLY A 120 27.53 14.62 9.70
CA GLY A 120 27.19 16.03 9.90
C GLY A 120 25.78 16.20 10.47
N HIS A 121 25.33 17.45 10.54
CA HIS A 121 23.96 17.76 10.93
C HIS A 121 22.98 17.46 9.78
N THR A 122 21.80 16.95 10.13
CA THR A 122 20.72 16.67 9.18
C THR A 122 19.57 17.66 9.40
N ILE A 123 19.06 18.23 8.33
CA ILE A 123 17.83 19.03 8.33
C ILE A 123 16.73 18.18 7.69
N GLY A 124 15.67 17.92 8.45
CA GLY A 124 14.48 17.22 7.96
C GLY A 124 13.43 18.20 7.46
N ILE A 125 12.86 17.92 6.31
CA ILE A 125 11.68 18.62 5.79
C ILE A 125 10.50 17.66 5.90
N LEU A 126 9.41 18.13 6.52
CA LEU A 126 8.18 17.36 6.66
C LEU A 126 7.14 17.94 5.70
N ASP A 127 6.75 17.14 4.72
CA ASP A 127 5.65 17.43 3.79
C ASP A 127 4.57 16.37 3.99
N ILE A 128 3.43 16.77 4.56
CA ILE A 128 2.32 15.89 4.91
C ILE A 128 0.99 16.58 4.59
N TYR A 129 -0.07 15.78 4.50
CA TYR A 129 -1.44 16.30 4.41
C TYR A 129 -1.79 17.14 5.65
N GLY A 130 -2.44 18.27 5.41
CA GLY A 130 -3.05 19.09 6.47
C GLY A 130 -4.30 18.44 7.06
N PHE A 131 -4.91 19.10 8.03
CA PHE A 131 -6.15 18.62 8.65
C PHE A 131 -7.29 18.53 7.63
N GLU A 132 -7.98 17.39 7.56
CA GLU A 132 -9.03 17.10 6.58
C GLU A 132 -10.40 16.99 7.27
N ILE A 133 -11.41 17.65 6.70
CA ILE A 133 -12.81 17.53 7.12
C ILE A 133 -13.68 17.41 5.87
N PHE A 134 -14.21 16.21 5.64
CA PHE A 134 -15.13 15.93 4.54
C PHE A 134 -16.52 15.53 5.06
N GLU A 135 -17.51 15.44 4.17
CA GLU A 135 -18.86 14.95 4.51
C GLU A 135 -18.84 13.51 5.03
N LYS A 136 -17.92 12.67 4.52
CA LYS A 136 -17.67 11.30 5.01
C LYS A 136 -16.19 11.16 5.31
N ASN A 137 -15.87 10.90 6.58
CA ASN A 137 -14.50 10.70 7.04
C ASN A 137 -14.27 9.21 7.31
N GLY A 138 -13.27 8.64 6.65
CA GLY A 138 -12.86 7.25 6.84
C GLY A 138 -11.77 7.09 7.91
N PHE A 139 -11.22 5.88 7.98
CA PHE A 139 -10.08 5.59 8.84
C PHE A 139 -8.84 6.40 8.41
N GLU A 140 -8.69 6.66 7.12
CA GLU A 140 -7.61 7.42 6.53
C GLU A 140 -7.59 8.87 7.04
N GLN A 141 -8.75 9.55 7.06
CA GLN A 141 -8.88 10.90 7.63
C GLN A 141 -8.55 10.91 9.12
N PHE A 142 -8.97 9.88 9.87
CA PHE A 142 -8.60 9.76 11.27
C PHE A 142 -7.08 9.70 11.46
N CYS A 143 -6.37 8.89 10.67
CA CYS A 143 -4.91 8.83 10.71
C CYS A 143 -4.25 10.18 10.38
N ILE A 144 -4.71 10.87 9.34
CA ILE A 144 -4.18 12.19 8.94
C ILE A 144 -4.38 13.22 10.06
N ASN A 145 -5.61 13.32 10.58
CA ASN A 145 -5.96 14.30 11.60
C ASN A 145 -5.26 14.00 12.94
N TYR A 146 -5.09 12.72 13.29
CA TYR A 146 -4.34 12.32 14.48
C TYR A 146 -2.87 12.76 14.41
N VAL A 147 -2.21 12.58 13.27
CA VAL A 147 -0.82 13.03 13.08
C VAL A 147 -0.74 14.56 13.19
N ASN A 148 -1.68 15.28 12.57
CA ASN A 148 -1.76 16.74 12.68
C ASN A 148 -1.94 17.21 14.12
N GLU A 149 -2.82 16.57 14.89
CA GLU A 149 -3.02 16.87 16.31
C GLU A 149 -1.72 16.69 17.11
N LYS A 150 -0.97 15.62 16.84
CA LYS A 150 0.32 15.37 17.51
C LYS A 150 1.39 16.39 17.12
N LEU A 151 1.43 16.82 15.86
CA LEU A 151 2.36 17.86 15.43
C LEU A 151 2.03 19.21 16.05
N GLN A 152 0.75 19.57 16.14
CA GLN A 152 0.30 20.77 16.83
C GLN A 152 0.67 20.74 18.33
N GLN A 153 0.48 19.58 18.98
CA GLN A 153 0.89 19.38 20.37
C GLN A 153 2.40 19.63 20.56
N ILE A 154 3.25 19.05 19.70
CA ILE A 154 4.71 19.25 19.74
C ILE A 154 5.07 20.73 19.51
N PHE A 155 4.43 21.38 18.54
CA PHE A 155 4.68 22.78 18.22
C PHE A 155 4.38 23.70 19.42
N ILE A 156 3.25 23.49 20.10
CA ILE A 156 2.87 24.26 21.29
C ILE A 156 3.88 24.03 22.41
N GLU A 157 4.26 22.78 22.69
CA GLU A 157 5.22 22.44 23.74
C GLU A 157 6.57 23.12 23.51
N LEU A 158 7.12 23.02 22.29
CA LEU A 158 8.40 23.62 21.94
C LEU A 158 8.36 25.15 22.01
N THR A 159 7.25 25.76 21.57
CA THR A 159 7.07 27.22 21.61
C THR A 159 7.04 27.72 23.06
N LEU A 160 6.24 27.09 23.93
CA LEU A 160 6.15 27.46 25.34
C LEU A 160 7.50 27.29 26.06
N LYS A 161 8.21 26.19 25.79
CA LYS A 161 9.54 25.96 26.37
C LYS A 161 10.54 27.02 25.92
N ALA A 162 10.52 27.40 24.64
CA ALA A 162 11.39 28.46 24.13
C ALA A 162 11.09 29.81 24.78
N GLU A 163 9.81 30.14 24.99
CA GLU A 163 9.40 31.35 25.70
C GLU A 163 9.86 31.35 27.17
N GLN A 164 9.69 30.24 27.89
CA GLN A 164 10.16 30.12 29.28
C GLN A 164 11.67 30.33 29.40
N VAL A 165 12.46 29.72 28.52
CA VAL A 165 13.92 29.90 28.49
C VAL A 165 14.30 31.36 28.25
N ARG A 166 13.59 32.04 27.34
CA ARG A 166 13.80 33.47 27.09
C ARG A 166 13.45 34.31 28.31
N PHE A 167 12.33 34.01 28.97
CA PHE A 167 11.88 34.72 30.17
C PHE A 167 12.91 34.62 31.31
N LEU A 168 13.38 33.41 31.61
CA LEU A 168 14.41 33.19 32.65
C LEU A 168 15.72 33.92 32.30
N LYS A 169 16.15 33.85 31.04
CA LYS A 169 17.37 34.54 30.59
C LYS A 169 17.28 36.06 30.75
N ASN A 170 16.10 36.65 30.63
CA ASN A 170 15.88 38.09 30.82
C ASN A 170 15.75 38.50 32.30
N ILE A 171 15.49 37.57 33.21
CA ILE A 171 15.41 37.85 34.66
C ILE A 171 16.78 37.72 35.34
N PHE A 172 17.66 36.86 34.81
CA PHE A 172 18.98 36.57 35.39
C PHE A 172 20.16 37.27 34.67
N ASN A 173 19.88 38.21 33.77
CA ASN A 173 20.83 39.16 33.18
C ASN A 173 20.39 40.59 33.53
#